data_AF-A0A2V8Q5B9-F1
#
_entry.id   AF-A0A2V8Q5B9-F1
#
_cell.length_a   1.000
_cell.length_b   1.000
_cell.length_c   1.000
_cell.angle_alpha   90.00
_cell.angle_beta   90.00
_cell.angle_gamma   90.00
#
_symmetry.space_group_name_H-M   'P 1'
#
loop_
_entity.id
_entity.type
_entity.pdbx_description
1 polymer ?
#
loop_
_entity_poly.entity_id
_entity_poly.type
_entity_poly.pdbx_seq_one_letter_code
_entity_poly.pdbx_strand_id
1 'polypeptide(L)'
;MATATPTPDTKGKPVQIDSDQIRRRLTLLPVGIDVRYQTISPDGKSLLMIAAVANQLNLYVFPLDELSKDPFVSKQLTSTAGFKSNPHFSPDSKEIYYLEAGRINVIPIENRQSRPIAVTAEMDVDFAREKNEVFQQAWTYIRDNFFDPNFNGVNWNAVRDEYAPLAAGARNGDELRRIISEMLGELNASHSGIAAPAGTAQA
;
A
#
# COMPACT_ATOMS: atom_id res chain seq x y z
N MET A 1 -4.53 -4.36 27.89
CA MET A 1 -4.74 -3.97 26.49
C MET A 1 -6.14 -3.40 26.38
N ALA A 2 -6.26 -2.08 26.19
CA ALA A 2 -7.57 -1.43 26.08
C ALA A 2 -8.10 -1.67 24.67
N THR A 3 -9.18 -2.45 24.56
CA THR A 3 -9.92 -2.66 23.33
C THR A 3 -10.68 -1.38 22.99
N ALA A 4 -10.20 -0.64 21.98
CA ALA A 4 -10.96 0.47 21.42
C ALA A 4 -12.26 -0.08 20.84
N THR A 5 -13.37 0.26 21.48
CA THR A 5 -14.71 -0.11 21.00
C THR A 5 -14.98 0.70 19.73
N PRO A 6 -15.41 0.10 18.61
CA PRO A 6 -15.79 0.85 17.43
C PRO A 6 -16.94 1.79 17.79
N THR A 7 -16.74 3.09 17.52
CA THR A 7 -17.77 4.11 17.72
C THR A 7 -18.98 3.75 16.86
N PRO A 8 -20.22 3.81 17.38
CA PRO A 8 -21.40 3.41 16.63
C PRO A 8 -21.57 4.28 15.40
N ASP A 9 -21.71 3.61 14.25
CA ASP A 9 -21.99 4.18 12.94
C ASP A 9 -23.24 5.06 13.06
N THR A 10 -23.06 6.39 13.03
CA THR A 10 -24.18 7.31 13.08
C THR A 10 -25.03 7.04 11.85
N LYS A 11 -26.23 6.49 12.05
CA LYS A 11 -27.26 6.33 11.00
C LYS A 11 -27.61 7.70 10.41
N GLY A 12 -26.78 8.15 9.46
CA GLY A 12 -27.04 9.29 8.61
C GLY A 12 -28.27 9.00 7.74
N LYS A 13 -28.87 10.06 7.18
CA LYS A 13 -29.93 9.90 6.18
C LYS A 13 -29.41 8.97 5.06
N PRO A 14 -30.25 8.06 4.52
CA PRO A 14 -29.84 7.22 3.40
C PRO A 14 -29.28 8.08 2.28
N VAL A 15 -28.03 7.84 1.89
CA VAL A 15 -27.41 8.51 0.75
C VAL A 15 -28.10 7.96 -0.50
N GLN A 16 -28.86 8.80 -1.20
CA GLN A 16 -29.39 8.46 -2.51
C GLN A 16 -28.35 8.83 -3.57
N ILE A 17 -27.79 7.81 -4.22
CA ILE A 17 -26.90 8.01 -5.35
C ILE A 17 -27.76 8.39 -6.55
N ASP A 18 -27.71 9.66 -6.94
CA ASP A 18 -28.24 10.09 -8.22
C ASP A 18 -27.36 9.51 -9.34
N SER A 19 -27.92 8.65 -10.17
CA SER A 19 -27.21 8.02 -11.28
C SER A 19 -27.50 8.67 -12.63
N ASP A 20 -28.41 9.65 -12.68
CA ASP A 20 -28.76 10.31 -13.93
C ASP A 20 -27.54 11.04 -14.50
N GLN A 21 -27.28 10.78 -15.79
CA GLN A 21 -26.15 11.29 -16.55
C GLN A 21 -24.79 11.23 -15.81
N ILE A 22 -24.57 10.29 -14.87
CA ILE A 22 -23.38 10.30 -14.01
C ILE A 22 -22.07 10.31 -14.80
N ARG A 23 -22.03 9.67 -15.97
CA ARG A 23 -20.88 9.64 -16.89
C ARG A 23 -20.56 11.00 -17.55
N ARG A 24 -21.50 11.95 -17.51
CA ARG A 24 -21.35 13.31 -18.03
C ARG A 24 -20.95 14.32 -16.95
N ARG A 25 -20.95 13.93 -15.68
CA ARG A 25 -20.59 14.78 -14.53
C ARG A 25 -19.11 14.66 -14.20
N LEU A 26 -18.26 15.04 -15.15
CA LEU A 26 -16.81 15.07 -14.97
C LEU A 26 -16.40 16.47 -14.50
N THR A 27 -15.77 16.54 -13.33
CA THR A 27 -15.08 17.75 -12.85
C THR A 27 -13.58 17.51 -12.89
N LEU A 28 -12.86 18.37 -13.60
CA LEU A 28 -11.40 18.38 -13.59
C LEU A 28 -10.92 19.29 -12.46
N LEU A 29 -10.17 18.74 -11.52
CA LEU A 29 -9.63 19.51 -10.41
C LEU A 29 -8.36 20.25 -10.85
N PRO A 30 -8.27 21.58 -10.71
CA PRO A 30 -7.11 22.37 -11.12
C PRO A 30 -5.98 22.27 -10.08
N VAL A 31 -5.47 21.07 -9.83
CA VAL A 31 -4.46 20.82 -8.78
C VAL A 31 -3.10 21.45 -9.09
N GLY A 32 -2.80 21.70 -10.37
CA GLY A 32 -1.61 22.47 -10.81
C GLY A 32 -0.26 21.80 -10.56
N ILE A 33 -0.24 20.51 -10.20
CA ILE A 33 0.96 19.75 -9.81
C ILE A 33 0.90 18.33 -10.39
N ASP A 34 2.07 17.71 -10.60
CA ASP A 34 2.17 16.33 -11.09
C ASP A 34 1.94 15.33 -9.95
N VAL A 35 0.77 14.71 -9.94
CA VAL A 35 0.28 13.83 -8.86
C VAL A 35 0.64 12.37 -9.12
N ARG A 36 1.21 11.71 -8.12
CA ARG A 36 1.60 10.28 -8.14
C ARG A 36 0.73 9.37 -7.28
N TYR A 37 0.04 9.95 -6.31
CA TYR A 37 -0.86 9.25 -5.41
C TYR A 37 -1.96 10.19 -4.99
N GLN A 38 -3.17 9.67 -4.81
CA GLN A 38 -4.32 10.43 -4.36
C GLN A 38 -5.24 9.59 -3.49
N THR A 39 -5.82 10.21 -2.46
CA THR A 39 -6.89 9.61 -1.65
C THR A 39 -7.80 10.69 -1.08
N ILE A 40 -9.07 10.34 -0.83
CA ILE A 40 -10.07 11.27 -0.30
C ILE A 40 -10.20 11.06 1.21
N SER A 41 -10.40 12.14 1.96
CA SER A 41 -10.64 12.07 3.40
C SER A 41 -11.94 11.32 3.74
N PRO A 42 -12.02 10.66 4.91
CA PRO A 42 -13.24 9.97 5.34
C PRO A 42 -14.51 10.83 5.32
N ASP A 43 -14.38 12.13 5.59
CA ASP A 43 -15.50 13.09 5.51
C ASP A 43 -15.84 13.56 4.08
N GLY A 44 -15.07 13.15 3.08
CA GLY A 44 -15.26 13.50 1.66
C GLY A 44 -14.81 14.91 1.27
N LYS A 45 -14.24 15.68 2.19
CA LYS A 45 -14.00 17.12 2.00
C LYS A 45 -12.61 17.49 1.50
N SER A 46 -11.66 16.56 1.52
CA SER A 46 -10.26 16.83 1.18
C SER A 46 -9.68 15.74 0.29
N LEU A 47 -8.88 16.15 -0.70
CA LEU A 47 -8.04 15.28 -1.51
C LEU A 47 -6.59 15.39 -1.03
N LEU A 48 -6.05 14.30 -0.50
CA LEU A 48 -4.62 14.17 -0.19
C LEU A 48 -3.88 13.68 -1.42
N MET A 49 -2.74 14.29 -1.69
CA MET A 49 -1.91 13.99 -2.86
C MET A 49 -0.44 13.86 -2.46
N ILE A 50 0.28 12.95 -3.13
CA ILE A 50 1.73 13.04 -3.28
C ILE A 50 2.00 13.63 -4.66
N ALA A 51 2.74 14.73 -4.71
CA ALA A 51 3.11 15.37 -5.97
C ALA A 51 4.60 15.74 -5.99
N ALA A 52 5.18 15.75 -7.19
CA ALA A 52 6.56 16.16 -7.42
C ALA A 52 6.63 17.63 -7.83
N VAL A 53 7.36 18.44 -7.06
CA VAL A 53 7.71 19.82 -7.43
C VAL A 53 9.21 19.97 -7.28
N ALA A 54 9.88 20.48 -8.32
CA ALA A 54 11.34 20.63 -8.37
C ALA A 54 12.09 19.33 -7.98
N ASN A 55 11.61 18.18 -8.46
CA ASN A 55 12.16 16.85 -8.21
C ASN A 55 12.08 16.38 -6.74
N GLN A 56 11.27 17.02 -5.90
CA GLN A 56 11.00 16.61 -4.53
C GLN A 56 9.53 16.23 -4.36
N LEU A 57 9.29 15.06 -3.75
CA LEU A 57 7.95 14.59 -3.43
C LEU A 57 7.49 15.17 -2.11
N ASN A 58 6.33 15.82 -2.12
CA ASN A 58 5.70 16.36 -0.93
C ASN A 58 4.23 15.98 -0.86
N LEU A 59 3.68 16.06 0.35
CA LEU A 59 2.25 15.93 0.59
C LEU A 59 1.55 17.26 0.34
N TYR A 60 0.42 17.19 -0.35
CA TYR A 60 -0.47 18.31 -0.62
C TYR A 60 -1.90 17.93 -0.25
N VAL A 61 -2.68 18.90 0.20
CA VAL A 61 -4.13 18.76 0.36
C VAL A 61 -4.84 19.77 -0.53
N PHE A 62 -5.86 19.30 -1.23
CA PHE A 62 -6.76 20.12 -2.04
C PHE A 62 -8.19 20.01 -1.48
N PRO A 63 -8.88 21.13 -1.22
CA PRO A 63 -10.26 21.08 -0.71
C PRO A 63 -11.24 20.62 -1.78
N LEU A 64 -12.14 19.71 -1.43
CA LEU A 64 -13.23 19.21 -2.27
C LEU A 64 -14.61 19.72 -1.82
N ASP A 65 -14.71 20.33 -0.65
CA ASP A 65 -15.96 20.90 -0.16
C ASP A 65 -16.34 22.16 -0.97
N GLU A 66 -17.21 21.99 -1.96
CA GLU A 66 -17.74 23.06 -2.82
C GLU A 66 -18.45 24.17 -2.03
N LEU A 67 -18.91 23.89 -0.81
CA LEU A 67 -19.55 24.87 0.06
C LEU A 67 -18.54 25.67 0.88
N SER A 68 -17.26 25.29 0.85
CA SER A 68 -16.21 25.97 1.59
C SER A 68 -15.93 27.36 1.01
N LYS A 69 -15.59 28.29 1.90
CA LYS A 69 -15.10 29.62 1.53
C LYS A 69 -13.59 29.66 1.31
N ASP A 70 -12.91 28.55 1.59
CA ASP A 70 -11.48 28.43 1.37
C ASP A 70 -11.14 28.44 -0.13
N PRO A 71 -9.96 28.96 -0.50
CA PRO A 71 -9.52 28.89 -1.89
C PRO A 71 -9.29 27.43 -2.33
N PHE A 72 -9.78 27.10 -3.52
CA PHE A 72 -9.58 25.81 -4.20
C PHE A 72 -8.16 25.71 -4.78
N VAL A 73 -7.18 25.62 -3.88
CA VAL A 73 -5.77 25.55 -4.24
C VAL A 73 -5.09 24.41 -3.49
N SER A 74 -4.09 23.80 -4.12
CA SER A 74 -3.23 22.79 -3.50
C SER A 74 -2.39 23.42 -2.40
N LYS A 75 -2.62 22.99 -1.15
CA LYS A 75 -1.88 23.41 0.03
C LYS A 75 -0.78 22.39 0.33
N GLN A 76 0.48 22.80 0.24
CA GLN A 76 1.61 21.94 0.62
C GLN A 76 1.65 21.73 2.14
N LEU A 77 1.86 20.48 2.56
CA LEU A 77 1.93 20.07 3.97
C LEU A 77 3.36 19.80 4.42
N THR A 78 4.17 19.15 3.59
CA THR A 78 5.57 18.81 3.90
C THR A 78 6.53 19.58 3.00
N SER A 79 7.75 19.84 3.49
CA SER A 79 8.83 20.48 2.70
C SER A 79 10.18 19.79 2.88
N THR A 80 10.24 18.72 3.67
CA THR A 80 11.46 17.97 3.98
C THR A 80 11.85 17.04 2.84
N ALA A 81 13.17 16.83 2.67
CA ALA A 81 13.73 16.08 1.54
C ALA A 81 13.47 14.57 1.57
N GLY A 82 13.09 14.00 2.72
CA GLY A 82 12.86 12.56 2.85
C GLY A 82 11.74 12.06 1.92
N PHE A 83 11.92 10.89 1.33
CA PHE A 83 10.91 10.28 0.46
C PHE A 83 9.61 10.01 1.23
N LYS A 84 8.48 10.52 0.72
CA LYS A 84 7.15 10.37 1.32
C LYS A 84 6.38 9.23 0.66
N SER A 85 5.81 8.34 1.47
CA SER A 85 4.98 7.23 0.96
C SER A 85 3.87 6.85 1.93
N ASN A 86 2.91 6.06 1.43
CA ASN A 86 1.77 5.52 2.19
C ASN A 86 1.07 6.55 3.08
N PRO A 87 0.56 7.67 2.51
CA PRO A 87 -0.11 8.67 3.31
C PRO A 87 -1.60 8.31 3.49
N HIS A 88 -2.10 8.41 4.71
CA HIS A 88 -3.49 8.09 5.07
C HIS A 88 -4.06 9.15 6.01
N PHE A 89 -5.34 9.49 5.84
CA PHE A 89 -6.05 10.33 6.79
C PHE A 89 -6.32 9.58 8.10
N SER A 90 -6.36 10.34 9.19
CA SER A 90 -7.01 9.90 10.42
C SER A 90 -8.52 9.68 10.19
N PRO A 91 -9.19 8.80 10.96
CA PRO A 91 -10.62 8.56 10.82
C PRO A 91 -11.49 9.83 10.93
N ASP A 92 -11.03 10.83 11.70
CA ASP A 92 -11.71 12.12 11.87
C ASP A 92 -11.33 13.18 10.82
N SER A 93 -10.53 12.80 9.80
CA SER A 93 -10.08 13.65 8.69
C SER A 93 -9.19 14.85 9.07
N LYS A 94 -8.65 14.90 10.29
CA LYS A 94 -7.86 16.06 10.77
C LYS A 94 -6.35 15.92 10.66
N GLU A 95 -5.84 14.70 10.70
CA GLU A 95 -4.42 14.41 10.64
C GLU A 95 -4.11 13.49 9.45
N ILE A 96 -2.86 13.54 8.99
CA ILE A 96 -2.34 12.63 7.97
C ILE A 96 -1.16 11.88 8.56
N TYR A 97 -1.26 10.54 8.54
CA TYR A 97 -0.17 9.63 8.86
C TYR A 97 0.55 9.27 7.56
N TYR A 98 1.88 9.25 7.59
CA TYR A 98 2.68 8.94 6.40
C TYR A 98 4.04 8.39 6.78
N LEU A 99 4.70 7.72 5.83
CA LEU A 99 6.10 7.36 5.96
C LEU A 99 6.97 8.46 5.36
N GLU A 100 8.04 8.81 6.07
CA GLU A 100 9.15 9.62 5.56
C GLU A 100 10.45 8.88 5.78
N ALA A 101 11.10 8.48 4.68
CA ALA A 101 12.32 7.66 4.72
C ALA A 101 12.18 6.45 5.68
N GLY A 102 11.02 5.79 5.64
CA GLY A 102 10.70 4.63 6.49
C GLY A 102 10.23 4.94 7.90
N ARG A 103 10.24 6.20 8.36
CA ARG A 103 9.74 6.60 9.69
C ARG A 103 8.29 7.05 9.61
N ILE A 104 7.48 6.60 10.57
CA ILE A 104 6.10 7.05 10.69
C ILE A 104 6.09 8.49 11.21
N ASN A 105 5.39 9.35 10.49
CA ASN A 105 5.14 10.73 10.87
C ASN A 105 3.64 11.00 10.80
N VAL A 106 3.23 12.02 11.54
CA VAL A 106 1.87 12.55 11.47
C VAL A 106 1.91 14.05 11.36
N ILE A 107 1.05 14.61 10.52
CA ILE A 107 0.90 16.04 10.30
C ILE A 107 -0.58 16.43 10.44
N PRO A 108 -0.96 17.27 11.42
CA PRO A 108 -2.27 17.87 11.46
C PRO A 108 -2.46 18.83 10.29
N ILE A 109 -3.60 18.75 9.60
CA ILE A 109 -3.87 19.55 8.39
C ILE A 109 -3.94 21.04 8.73
N GLU A 110 -4.49 21.38 9.90
CA GLU A 110 -4.73 22.77 10.32
C GLU A 110 -3.43 23.52 10.63
N ASN A 111 -2.60 22.99 11.53
CA ASN A 111 -1.38 23.67 11.98
C ASN A 111 -0.14 23.32 11.14
N ARG A 112 -0.17 22.23 10.37
CA ARG A 112 0.90 21.75 9.48
C ARG A 112 2.24 21.50 10.20
N GLN A 113 2.19 21.15 11.47
CA GLN A 113 3.38 20.79 12.24
C GLN A 113 3.52 19.27 12.27
N SER A 114 4.47 18.74 11.49
CA SER A 114 4.76 17.31 11.49
C SER A 114 5.45 16.88 12.78
N ARG A 115 5.05 15.74 13.33
CA ARG A 115 5.72 15.08 14.46
C ARG A 115 5.98 13.60 14.13
N PRO A 116 7.15 13.04 14.52
CA PRO A 116 7.42 11.62 14.37
C PRO A 116 6.58 10.82 15.36
N ILE A 117 6.23 9.59 14.97
CA ILE A 117 5.68 8.58 15.88
C ILE A 117 6.77 7.56 16.12
N ALA A 118 7.30 7.55 17.35
CA ALA A 118 8.26 6.54 17.75
C ALA A 118 7.55 5.19 17.87
N VAL A 119 7.97 4.22 17.06
CA VAL A 119 7.50 2.84 17.13
C VAL A 119 8.71 1.95 17.34
N THR A 120 8.68 1.22 18.44
CA THR A 120 9.61 0.11 18.70
C THR A 120 8.78 -1.16 18.71
N ALA A 121 9.09 -2.07 17.81
CA ALA A 121 8.49 -3.39 17.74
C ALA A 121 9.60 -4.43 17.58
N GLU A 122 9.49 -5.51 18.32
CA GLU A 122 10.34 -6.68 18.17
C GLU A 122 9.53 -7.77 17.49
N MET A 123 10.16 -8.52 16.59
CA MET A 123 9.54 -9.64 15.89
C MET A 123 10.48 -10.83 15.95
N ASP A 124 10.01 -11.91 16.58
CA ASP A 124 10.70 -13.19 16.56
C ASP A 124 10.44 -13.88 15.23
N VAL A 125 11.51 -14.11 14.47
CA VAL A 125 11.44 -14.78 13.16
C VAL A 125 11.98 -16.20 13.28
N ASP A 126 11.08 -17.18 13.18
CA ASP A 126 11.44 -18.59 13.02
C ASP A 126 11.54 -18.92 11.53
N PHE A 127 12.75 -18.78 10.98
CA PHE A 127 13.00 -19.07 9.57
C PHE A 127 12.70 -20.53 9.20
N ALA A 128 12.87 -21.48 10.13
CA ALA A 128 12.64 -22.89 9.84
C ALA A 128 11.16 -23.17 9.58
N ARG A 129 10.27 -22.45 10.27
CA ARG A 129 8.82 -22.47 10.01
C ARG A 129 8.45 -21.59 8.82
N GLU A 130 8.92 -20.35 8.78
CA GLU A 130 8.54 -19.34 7.79
C GLU A 130 8.81 -19.80 6.35
N LYS A 131 9.95 -20.44 6.08
CA LYS A 131 10.31 -20.88 4.72
C LYS A 131 9.28 -21.81 4.08
N ASN A 132 8.65 -22.67 4.88
CA ASN A 132 7.62 -23.58 4.39
C ASN A 132 6.34 -22.80 4.05
N GLU A 133 5.97 -21.82 4.88
CA GLU A 133 4.81 -20.97 4.62
C GLU A 133 5.01 -20.09 3.37
N VAL A 134 6.20 -19.51 3.21
CA VAL A 134 6.55 -18.71 2.02
C VAL A 134 6.46 -19.56 0.75
N PHE A 135 7.01 -20.78 0.78
CA PHE A 135 6.90 -21.71 -0.34
C PHE A 135 5.43 -22.05 -0.65
N GLN A 136 4.64 -22.41 0.37
CA GLN A 136 3.23 -22.78 0.19
C GLN A 136 2.41 -21.60 -0.35
N GLN A 137 2.66 -20.38 0.12
CA GLN A 137 1.99 -19.18 -0.39
C GLN A 137 2.39 -18.88 -1.84
N ALA A 138 3.68 -18.98 -2.19
CA ALA A 138 4.13 -18.78 -3.56
C ALA A 138 3.46 -19.79 -4.51
N TRP A 139 3.44 -21.07 -4.14
CA TRP A 139 2.79 -22.11 -4.93
C TRP A 139 1.27 -21.89 -5.07
N THR A 140 0.61 -21.58 -3.95
CA THR A 140 -0.84 -21.34 -3.89
C THR A 140 -1.24 -20.11 -4.70
N TYR A 141 -0.46 -19.04 -4.62
CA TYR A 141 -0.71 -17.82 -5.38
C TYR A 141 -0.74 -18.07 -6.89
N ILE A 142 0.23 -18.84 -7.40
CA ILE A 142 0.23 -19.26 -8.81
C ILE A 142 -0.96 -20.17 -9.10
N ARG A 143 -1.25 -21.17 -8.26
CA ARG A 143 -2.39 -22.07 -8.46
C ARG A 143 -3.70 -21.31 -8.68
N ASP A 144 -3.91 -20.25 -7.91
CA ASP A 144 -5.17 -19.51 -7.88
C ASP A 144 -5.24 -18.36 -8.90
N ASN A 145 -4.11 -17.84 -9.37
CA ASN A 145 -4.06 -16.60 -10.16
C ASN A 145 -3.28 -16.71 -11.48
N PHE A 146 -2.70 -17.87 -11.82
CA PHE A 146 -2.01 -18.03 -13.09
C PHE A 146 -3.01 -17.91 -14.25
N PHE A 147 -2.61 -17.18 -15.30
CA PHE A 147 -3.54 -16.78 -16.36
C PHE A 147 -4.06 -17.96 -17.20
N ASP A 148 -3.24 -19.01 -17.38
CA ASP A 148 -3.64 -20.25 -18.02
C ASP A 148 -4.03 -21.28 -16.95
N PRO A 149 -5.30 -21.70 -16.86
CA PRO A 149 -5.73 -22.69 -15.87
C PRO A 149 -5.06 -24.07 -16.02
N ASN A 150 -4.41 -24.34 -17.15
CA ASN A 150 -3.65 -25.58 -17.37
C ASN A 150 -2.15 -25.42 -17.09
N PHE A 151 -1.69 -24.27 -16.58
CA PHE A 151 -0.29 -23.99 -16.24
C PHE A 151 0.68 -24.24 -17.40
N ASN A 152 0.30 -23.88 -18.63
CA ASN A 152 1.05 -24.17 -19.86
C ASN A 152 1.32 -25.68 -20.07
N GLY A 153 0.43 -26.55 -19.57
CA GLY A 153 0.54 -28.01 -19.64
C GLY A 153 1.34 -28.65 -18.50
N VAL A 154 1.80 -27.86 -17.52
CA VAL A 154 2.55 -28.36 -16.36
C VAL A 154 1.60 -28.92 -15.31
N ASN A 155 1.95 -30.08 -14.73
CA ASN A 155 1.24 -30.57 -13.56
C ASN A 155 1.72 -29.81 -12.31
N TRP A 156 1.02 -28.73 -11.98
CA TRP A 156 1.41 -27.84 -10.89
C TRP A 156 1.46 -28.51 -9.51
N ASN A 157 0.65 -29.54 -9.28
CA ASN A 157 0.73 -30.32 -8.04
C ASN A 157 2.00 -31.17 -7.97
N ALA A 158 2.43 -31.78 -9.09
CA ALA A 158 3.67 -32.54 -9.14
C ALA A 158 4.90 -31.64 -8.91
N VAL A 159 4.89 -30.43 -9.49
CA VAL A 159 5.94 -29.42 -9.24
C VAL A 159 6.00 -29.04 -7.76
N ARG A 160 4.86 -28.87 -7.08
CA ARG A 160 4.86 -28.65 -5.62
C ARG A 160 5.59 -29.76 -4.89
N ASP A 161 5.25 -31.01 -5.20
CA ASP A 161 5.72 -32.18 -4.49
C ASP A 161 7.24 -32.39 -4.70
N GLU A 162 7.76 -31.99 -5.86
CA GLU A 162 9.19 -31.96 -6.16
C GLU A 162 9.95 -30.86 -5.38
N TYR A 163 9.43 -29.64 -5.36
CA TYR A 163 10.15 -28.49 -4.82
C TYR A 163 9.95 -28.26 -3.31
N ALA A 164 8.86 -28.76 -2.72
CA ALA A 164 8.58 -28.62 -1.28
C ALA A 164 9.71 -29.15 -0.37
N PRO A 165 10.26 -30.38 -0.57
CA PRO A 165 11.37 -30.86 0.26
C PRO A 165 12.65 -30.03 0.08
N LEU A 166 12.89 -29.47 -1.11
CA LEU A 166 14.02 -28.58 -1.37
C LEU A 166 13.88 -27.27 -0.57
N ALA A 167 12.70 -26.65 -0.62
CA ALA A 167 12.39 -25.44 0.14
C ALA A 167 12.51 -25.67 1.65
N ALA A 168 12.04 -26.83 2.14
CA ALA A 168 12.22 -27.24 3.53
C ALA A 168 13.70 -27.45 3.91
N GLY A 169 14.56 -27.77 2.95
CA GLY A 169 16.01 -27.88 3.14
C GLY A 169 16.78 -26.55 3.13
N ALA A 170 16.17 -25.46 2.67
CA ALA A 170 16.83 -24.16 2.54
C ALA A 170 17.32 -23.64 3.90
N ARG A 171 18.54 -23.09 3.93
CA ARG A 171 19.22 -22.60 5.13
C ARG A 171 19.13 -21.09 5.31
N ASN A 172 18.77 -20.36 4.26
CA ASN A 172 18.60 -18.91 4.28
C ASN A 172 17.59 -18.47 3.20
N GLY A 173 17.20 -17.20 3.25
CA GLY A 173 16.23 -16.64 2.32
C GLY A 173 16.69 -16.64 0.86
N ASP A 174 18.01 -16.58 0.58
CA ASP A 174 18.55 -16.60 -0.78
C ASP A 174 18.35 -17.96 -1.45
N GLU A 175 18.70 -19.03 -0.73
CA GLU A 175 18.45 -20.41 -1.17
C GLU A 175 16.96 -20.65 -1.40
N LEU A 176 16.10 -20.23 -0.46
CA LEU A 176 14.65 -20.38 -0.60
C LEU A 176 14.13 -19.67 -1.85
N ARG A 177 14.55 -18.41 -2.07
CA ARG A 177 14.14 -17.63 -3.25
C ARG A 177 14.67 -18.24 -4.54
N ARG A 178 15.87 -18.82 -4.54
CA ARG A 178 16.39 -19.53 -5.72
C ARG A 178 15.53 -20.75 -6.04
N ILE A 179 15.18 -21.56 -5.03
CA ILE A 179 14.32 -22.75 -5.20
C ILE A 179 12.94 -22.35 -5.72
N ILE A 180 12.33 -21.31 -5.15
CA ILE A 180 11.04 -20.79 -5.64
C ILE A 180 11.17 -20.26 -7.07
N SER A 181 12.27 -19.59 -7.42
CA SER A 181 12.49 -19.10 -8.78
C SER A 181 12.58 -20.24 -9.81
N GLU A 182 13.23 -21.35 -9.46
CA GLU A 182 13.28 -22.55 -10.31
C GLU A 182 11.90 -23.19 -10.45
N MET A 183 11.15 -23.33 -9.35
CA MET A 183 9.75 -23.80 -9.36
C MET A 183 8.86 -22.97 -10.30
N LEU A 184 9.00 -21.64 -10.26
CA LEU A 184 8.26 -20.73 -11.15
C LEU A 184 8.75 -20.83 -12.61
N GLY A 185 10.01 -21.21 -12.83
CA GLY A 185 10.59 -21.42 -14.14
C GLY A 185 9.95 -22.56 -14.93
N GLU A 186 9.45 -23.59 -14.24
CA GLU A 186 8.72 -24.73 -14.84
C GLU A 186 7.52 -24.27 -15.68
N LEU A 187 6.88 -23.16 -15.31
CA LEU A 187 5.72 -22.61 -16.00
C LEU A 187 6.04 -22.05 -17.39
N ASN A 188 7.32 -21.85 -17.74
CA ASN A 188 7.76 -21.23 -19.00
C ASN A 188 7.03 -19.90 -19.28
N ALA A 189 6.90 -19.05 -18.26
CA ALA A 189 6.17 -17.79 -18.33
C ALA A 189 7.07 -16.60 -17.99
N SER A 190 6.94 -15.53 -18.77
CA SER A 190 7.59 -14.24 -18.45
C SER A 190 6.94 -13.57 -17.23
N HIS A 191 7.65 -12.63 -16.61
CA HIS A 191 7.17 -11.81 -15.46
C HIS A 191 6.75 -12.63 -14.23
N SER A 192 7.19 -13.89 -14.15
CA SER A 192 7.02 -14.76 -12.99
C SER A 192 8.35 -14.86 -12.25
N GLY A 193 8.37 -14.45 -10.99
CA GLY A 193 9.58 -14.43 -10.18
C GLY A 193 9.30 -14.08 -8.73
N ILE A 194 10.34 -14.21 -7.91
CA ILE A 194 10.33 -13.82 -6.51
C ILE A 194 11.51 -12.88 -6.24
N ALA A 195 11.28 -11.86 -5.42
CA ALA A 195 12.31 -10.92 -5.02
C ALA A 195 12.51 -10.99 -3.50
N ALA A 196 13.69 -10.57 -3.03
CA ALA A 196 13.86 -10.27 -1.62
C ALA A 196 12.93 -9.12 -1.22
N PRO A 197 12.51 -9.04 0.06
CA PRO A 197 11.85 -7.85 0.58
C PRO A 197 12.66 -6.61 0.21
N ALA A 198 11.98 -5.50 -0.13
CA ALA A 198 12.66 -4.23 -0.34
C ALA A 198 13.48 -3.92 0.92
N GLY A 199 14.82 -3.91 0.79
CA GLY A 199 15.71 -3.82 1.93
C GLY A 199 15.40 -2.60 2.78
N THR A 200 15.04 -2.80 4.04
CA THR A 200 15.32 -1.79 5.05
C THR A 200 16.83 -1.74 5.15
N ALA A 201 17.45 -0.63 4.74
CA ALA A 201 18.87 -0.40 5.02
C ALA A 201 19.10 -0.69 6.51
N GLN A 202 19.77 -1.79 6.82
CA GLN A 202 20.23 -2.08 8.17
C GLN A 202 21.28 -1.02 8.47
N ALA A 203 21.03 -0.21 9.50
CA ALA A 203 22.02 0.66 10.12
C ALA A 203 22.78 -0.12 11.19
#